data_AF-A0A4S4BHR9-F1
#
_entry.id   AF-A0A4S4BHR9-F1
#
_cell.length_a   1.000
_cell.length_b   1.000
_cell.length_c   1.000
_cell.angle_alpha   90.00
_cell.angle_beta   90.00
_cell.angle_gamma   90.00
#
_symmetry.space_group_name_H-M   'P 1'
#
loop_
_entity.id
_entity.type
_entity.pdbx_description
1 polymer ?
#
loop_
_entity_poly.entity_id
_entity_poly.type
_entity_poly.pdbx_seq_one_letter_code
_entity_poly.pdbx_strand_id
1 'polypeptide(L)'
;MNKHLWNLPESEAGIDRLLAIAARHVKLALEYLNRSTSYERKQAICIEIAALRAEREALLHDSEPPHATNKILLNSLHPIRNTSLNQDGAE
;
A
#
# COMPACT_ATOMS: atom_id res chain seq x y z
N MET A 1 -14.63 -2.44 3.28
CA MET A 1 -14.07 -1.10 3.57
C MET A 1 -12.67 -1.06 2.97
N ASN A 2 -12.46 -0.29 1.89
CA ASN A 2 -11.17 -0.24 1.19
C ASN A 2 -10.12 0.41 2.11
N LYS A 3 -9.14 -0.37 2.54
CA LYS A 3 -8.10 0.05 3.52
C LYS A 3 -7.19 1.17 3.00
N HIS A 4 -7.17 1.40 1.68
CA HIS A 4 -6.25 2.34 1.02
C HIS A 4 -6.67 3.82 1.06
N LEU A 5 -7.88 4.15 1.54
CA LEU A 5 -8.30 5.56 1.67
C LEU A 5 -7.55 6.30 2.78
N TRP A 6 -6.86 5.59 3.66
CA TRP A 6 -6.12 6.16 4.79
C TRP A 6 -4.65 6.47 4.47
N ASN A 7 -4.14 6.09 3.29
CA ASN A 7 -2.74 6.29 2.88
C ASN A 7 -2.61 7.44 1.87
N LEU A 8 -3.31 8.55 2.12
CA LEU A 8 -3.13 9.73 1.29
C LEU A 8 -1.70 10.25 1.46
N PRO A 9 -1.00 10.60 0.36
CA PRO A 9 0.31 11.21 0.47
C PRO A 9 0.20 12.51 1.26
N GLU A 10 1.08 12.68 2.25
CA GLU A 10 1.14 13.90 3.07
C GLU A 10 1.79 15.06 2.32
N SER A 11 2.50 14.78 1.21
CA SER A 11 3.15 15.80 0.39
C SER A 11 2.17 16.43 -0.60
N GLU A 12 2.24 17.76 -0.73
CA GLU A 12 1.48 18.55 -1.71
C GLU A 12 1.70 18.01 -3.14
N ALA A 13 2.95 17.67 -3.48
CA ALA A 13 3.30 17.06 -4.76
C ALA A 13 2.61 15.70 -4.99
N GLY A 14 2.43 14.89 -3.95
CA GLY A 14 1.70 13.62 -4.04
C GLY A 14 0.20 13.83 -4.24
N ILE A 15 -0.38 14.81 -3.55
CA ILE A 15 -1.79 15.21 -3.71
C ILE A 15 -2.06 15.72 -5.13
N ASP A 16 -1.22 16.62 -5.63
CA ASP A 16 -1.31 17.16 -7.00
C ASP A 16 -1.25 16.04 -8.05
N ARG A 17 -0.38 15.06 -7.82
CA ARG A 17 -0.26 13.92 -8.73
C ARG A 17 -1.49 13.02 -8.71
N LEU A 18 -2.08 12.78 -7.53
CA LEU A 18 -3.35 12.06 -7.43
C LEU A 18 -4.50 12.81 -8.12
N LEU A 19 -4.56 14.14 -7.97
CA LEU A 19 -5.53 14.98 -8.68
C LEU A 19 -5.35 14.89 -10.20
N ALA A 20 -4.10 14.93 -10.68
CA ALA A 20 -3.79 14.78 -12.10
C ALA A 20 -4.22 13.40 -12.65
N ILE A 21 -3.97 12.32 -11.89
CA ILE A 21 -4.43 10.98 -12.23
C ILE A 21 -5.97 10.92 -12.30
N ALA A 22 -6.65 11.47 -11.31
CA ALA A 22 -8.11 11.50 -11.27
C ALA A 22 -8.70 12.28 -12.46
N ALA A 23 -8.15 13.46 -12.77
CA ALA A 23 -8.58 14.27 -13.91
C ALA A 23 -8.40 13.53 -15.25
N ARG A 24 -7.24 12.88 -15.45
CA ARG A 24 -6.98 12.08 -16.66
C ARG A 24 -7.92 10.88 -16.75
N HIS A 25 -8.17 10.18 -15.63
CA HIS A 25 -9.08 9.04 -15.60
C HIS A 25 -10.51 9.44 -15.99
N VAL A 26 -11.02 10.56 -15.47
CA VAL A 26 -12.34 11.10 -15.84
C VAL A 26 -12.40 11.45 -17.32
N LYS A 27 -11.38 12.15 -17.85
CA LYS A 27 -11.32 12.49 -19.28
C LYS A 27 -11.40 11.26 -20.17
N LEU A 28 -10.63 10.22 -19.86
CA LEU A 28 -10.62 8.96 -20.61
C LEU A 28 -11.95 8.21 -20.48
N ALA A 29 -12.56 8.20 -19.31
CA ALA A 29 -13.87 7.58 -19.12
C ALA A 29 -14.96 8.27 -19.96
N LEU A 30 -14.95 9.60 -20.01
CA LEU A 30 -15.86 10.37 -20.87
C LEU A 30 -15.63 10.08 -22.35
N GLU A 31 -14.36 10.02 -22.79
CA GLU A 31 -14.01 9.64 -24.16
C GLU A 31 -14.48 8.22 -24.51
N TYR A 32 -14.32 7.26 -23.59
CA TYR A 32 -14.77 5.88 -23.79
C TYR A 32 -16.29 5.77 -23.99
N LEU A 33 -17.06 6.55 -23.21
CA LEU A 33 -18.52 6.57 -23.27
C LEU A 33 -19.04 7.29 -24.53
N ASN A 34 -18.20 8.10 -25.18
CA ASN A 34 -18.58 8.74 -26.43
C ASN A 34 -18.83 7.67 -27.53
N ARG A 35 -19.97 7.80 -28.22
CA ARG A 35 -20.40 6.90 -29.28
C ARG A 35 -19.54 7.03 -30.54
N SER A 36 -18.91 8.19 -30.77
CA SER A 36 -18.01 8.41 -31.91
C SER A 36 -16.61 7.84 -31.71
N THR A 37 -16.28 7.37 -30.49
CA THR A 37 -14.97 6.79 -30.20
C THR A 37 -14.87 5.41 -30.83
N SER A 38 -13.84 5.20 -31.65
CA SER A 38 -13.63 3.92 -32.34
C SER A 38 -13.36 2.78 -31.36
N TYR A 39 -13.57 1.55 -31.82
CA TYR A 39 -13.34 0.36 -31.01
C TYR A 39 -11.87 0.23 -30.58
N GLU A 40 -10.94 0.46 -31.51
CA GLU A 40 -9.49 0.44 -31.26
C GLU A 40 -9.11 1.50 -30.21
N ARG A 41 -9.71 2.70 -30.30
CA ARG A 41 -9.48 3.75 -29.32
C ARG A 41 -10.02 3.37 -27.94
N LYS A 42 -11.20 2.73 -27.87
CA LYS A 42 -11.75 2.21 -26.61
C LYS A 42 -10.83 1.17 -25.96
N GLN A 43 -10.21 0.29 -26.74
CA GLN A 43 -9.22 -0.65 -26.23
C GLN A 43 -7.99 0.06 -25.67
N ALA A 44 -7.46 1.06 -26.40
CA ALA A 44 -6.33 1.88 -25.92
C ALA A 44 -6.68 2.61 -24.61
N ILE A 45 -7.89 3.18 -24.51
CA ILE A 45 -8.37 3.83 -23.29
C ILE A 45 -8.39 2.86 -22.10
N CYS A 46 -8.82 1.61 -22.28
CA CYS A 46 -8.79 0.61 -21.21
C CYS A 46 -7.36 0.38 -20.68
N ILE A 47 -6.38 0.32 -21.57
CA ILE A 47 -4.95 0.15 -21.21
C ILE A 47 -4.46 1.39 -20.44
N GLU A 48 -4.76 2.59 -20.92
CA GLU A 48 -4.39 3.84 -20.24
C GLU A 48 -5.02 3.95 -18.85
N ILE A 49 -6.30 3.58 -18.71
CA ILE A 49 -6.99 3.56 -17.41
C ILE A 49 -6.34 2.54 -16.47
N ALA A 50 -5.93 1.38 -16.96
CA ALA A 50 -5.22 0.40 -16.15
C ALA A 50 -3.86 0.94 -15.67
N ALA A 51 -3.11 1.62 -16.54
CA ALA A 51 -1.85 2.25 -16.18
C ALA A 51 -2.03 3.36 -15.12
N LEU A 52 -3.06 4.22 -15.27
CA LEU A 52 -3.39 5.25 -14.28
C LEU A 52 -3.75 4.66 -12.90
N ARG A 53 -4.44 3.52 -12.88
CA ARG A 53 -4.76 2.82 -11.62
C ARG A 53 -3.49 2.26 -10.98
N ALA A 54 -2.57 1.70 -11.76
CA ALA A 54 -1.28 1.25 -11.24
C ALA A 54 -0.44 2.41 -10.68
N GLU A 55 -0.41 3.55 -11.37
CA GLU A 55 0.29 4.76 -10.88
C GLU A 55 -0.32 5.26 -9.56
N ARG A 56 -1.66 5.27 -9.45
CA ARG A 56 -2.35 5.62 -8.20
C ARG A 56 -1.95 4.69 -7.07
N GLU A 57 -1.98 3.38 -7.30
CA GLU A 57 -1.61 2.41 -6.28
C GLU A 57 -0.16 2.64 -5.82
N ALA A 58 0.79 2.83 -6.74
CA ALA A 58 2.17 3.12 -6.38
C ALA A 58 2.28 4.35 -5.45
N LEU A 59 1.58 5.44 -5.76
CA LEU A 59 1.58 6.65 -4.92
C LEU A 59 0.96 6.45 -3.53
N LEU A 60 0.01 5.53 -3.40
CA LEU A 60 -0.64 5.21 -2.13
C LEU A 60 0.11 4.15 -1.31
N HIS A 61 1.05 3.42 -1.92
CA HIS A 61 1.90 2.43 -1.24
C HIS A 61 3.30 2.97 -0.92
N ASP A 62 3.79 3.97 -1.67
CA ASP A 62 5.03 4.71 -1.32
C ASP A 62 4.91 5.52 -0.01
N SER A 63 3.70 5.65 0.53
CA SER A 63 3.40 6.31 1.81
C SER A 63 3.37 5.37 3.03
N GLU A 64 3.73 4.08 2.90
CA GLU A 64 3.88 3.20 4.07
C GLU A 64 5.21 3.47 4.82
N PRO A 65 5.19 3.85 6.11
CA PRO A 65 6.33 3.59 6.98
C PRO A 65 6.47 2.07 7.18
N PRO A 66 7.69 1.51 7.23
CA PRO A 66 7.90 0.06 7.27
C PRO A 66 7.60 -0.48 8.67
N HIS A 67 6.33 -0.67 9.05
CA HIS A 67 5.98 -1.31 10.33
C HIS A 67 4.81 -2.29 10.21
N ALA A 68 5.15 -3.51 9.86
CA ALA A 68 4.95 -4.70 10.70
C ALA A 68 5.66 -5.86 10.00
N THR A 69 6.56 -6.62 10.62
CA THR A 69 6.15 -7.76 11.44
C THR A 69 7.40 -8.37 12.09
N ASN A 70 7.63 -8.12 13.36
CA ASN A 70 8.38 -9.05 14.21
C ASN A 70 7.88 -8.92 15.64
N LYS A 71 6.65 -9.38 15.86
CA LYS A 71 6.09 -9.56 17.20
C LYS A 71 5.56 -10.97 17.38
N ILE A 72 6.35 -12.00 17.05
CA ILE A 72 6.14 -13.38 17.55
C ILE A 72 7.49 -14.09 17.72
N LEU A 73 8.32 -13.68 18.68
CA LEU A 73 9.36 -14.52 19.30
C LEU A 73 9.60 -14.09 20.76
N LEU A 74 8.53 -13.87 21.52
CA LEU A 74 8.64 -13.55 22.95
C LEU A 74 7.63 -14.30 23.84
N ASN A 75 6.98 -15.36 23.36
CA ASN A 75 5.99 -16.11 24.16
C ASN A 75 6.07 -17.64 24.11
N SER A 76 7.16 -18.23 23.62
CA SER A 76 7.32 -19.68 23.61
C SER A 76 8.73 -20.06 24.05
N LEU A 77 8.99 -20.00 25.36
CA LEU A 77 9.88 -20.90 26.11
C LEU A 77 10.09 -20.31 27.50
N HIS A 78 9.12 -20.56 28.38
CA HIS A 78 9.37 -21.18 29.69
C HIS A 78 8.00 -21.35 30.36
N PRO A 79 7.76 -22.49 31.04
CA PRO A 79 8.30 -22.51 32.40
C PRO A 79 8.76 -23.90 32.92
N ILE A 80 9.56 -23.81 33.98
CA ILE A 80 9.81 -24.78 35.06
C ILE A 80 10.81 -25.93 34.81
N ARG A 81 12.02 -25.77 35.36
CA ARG A 81 12.47 -26.69 36.44
C ARG A 81 13.42 -25.99 37.41
N ASN A 82 12.88 -25.72 38.60
CA ASN A 82 13.64 -25.60 39.84
C ASN A 82 14.46 -26.88 40.04
N THR A 83 15.76 -26.76 40.27
CA THR A 83 16.48 -27.55 41.27
C THR A 83 17.73 -26.80 41.68
N SER A 84 17.77 -26.45 42.97
CA SER A 84 18.87 -25.94 43.76
C SER A 84 20.23 -26.57 43.47
N LEU A 85 21.29 -25.76 43.57
CA LEU A 85 22.45 -26.07 44.41
C LEU A 85 23.16 -24.77 44.76
N ASN A 86 23.11 -24.46 46.05
CA ASN A 86 23.81 -23.38 46.73
C ASN A 86 25.32 -23.66 46.75
N GLN A 87 26.10 -22.56 46.72
CA GLN A 87 27.28 -22.26 47.57
C GLN A 87 28.55 -23.11 47.33
N ASP A 88 29.80 -22.60 47.28
CA ASP A 88 30.48 -21.45 47.91
C ASP A 88 31.65 -20.97 47.01
N GLY A 89 32.08 -19.70 47.03
CA GLY A 89 33.17 -19.18 47.88
C GLY A 89 34.52 -19.31 47.16
N ALA A 90 35.09 -18.27 46.54
CA ALA A 90 36.00 -17.30 47.17
C ALA A 90 37.14 -17.97 47.98
N GLU A 91 38.28 -18.19 47.31
CA GLU A 91 39.65 -17.82 47.75
C GLU A 91 40.63 -17.99 46.59
#